data_AF-A0A661XKS2-F1
#
_entry.id   AF-A0A661XKS2-F1
#
_cell.length_a   1.000
_cell.length_b   1.000
_cell.length_c   1.000
_cell.angle_alpha   90.00
_cell.angle_beta   90.00
_cell.angle_gamma   90.00
#
_symmetry.space_group_name_H-M   'P 1'
#
loop_
_entity.id
_entity.type
_entity.pdbx_description
1 polymer ?
#
loop_
_entity_poly.entity_id
_entity_poly.type
_entity_poly.pdbx_seq_one_letter_code
_entity_poly.pdbx_strand_id
1 'polypeptide(L)'
;RSIDNEEVDLDSTWTQRYSNSVNSVLYFAFLPYRLNDPAVIKTYNGLREINGKSYHEVEVQFRKEGGGVDHDDNFLYWFDENNFTLDYFAYDYITGDKGVRFRQAINRRKVNGLTVQDYINYKPINKSTDLHGIFEAYKRGELKELSRIELENVRVNKLASE
;
A
#
# COMPACT_ATOMS: atom_id res chain seq x y z
N ARG A 1 -4.70 25.41 -3.51
CA ARG A 1 -5.64 24.37 -4.06
C ARG A 1 -6.79 25.12 -4.71
N SER A 2 -7.39 24.62 -5.80
CA SER A 2 -8.56 25.27 -6.40
C SER A 2 -9.85 24.44 -6.32
N ILE A 3 -10.98 25.13 -6.18
CA ILE A 3 -12.33 24.61 -6.48
C ILE A 3 -12.82 25.47 -7.64
N ASP A 4 -13.24 24.85 -8.73
CA ASP A 4 -13.66 25.55 -9.96
C ASP A 4 -12.63 26.59 -10.45
N ASN A 5 -11.33 26.23 -10.37
CA ASN A 5 -10.19 27.09 -10.73
C ASN A 5 -9.96 28.33 -9.83
N GLU A 6 -10.68 28.51 -8.73
CA GLU A 6 -10.39 29.56 -7.75
C GLU A 6 -9.59 29.02 -6.57
N GLU A 7 -8.50 29.72 -6.22
CA GLU A 7 -7.65 29.32 -5.12
C GLU A 7 -8.36 29.55 -3.78
N VAL A 8 -8.58 28.47 -3.03
CA VAL A 8 -9.28 28.51 -1.74
C VAL A 8 -8.27 28.36 -0.62
N ASP A 9 -8.31 29.29 0.33
CA ASP A 9 -7.50 29.23 1.54
C ASP A 9 -8.13 28.23 2.52
N LEU A 10 -7.39 27.18 2.86
CA LEU A 10 -7.83 26.15 3.78
C LEU A 10 -7.11 26.35 5.10
N ASP A 11 -7.87 26.32 6.20
CA ASP A 11 -7.26 26.27 7.53
C ASP A 11 -6.22 25.14 7.62
N SER A 12 -5.13 25.43 8.30
CA SER A 12 -3.95 24.58 8.52
C SER A 12 -4.28 23.10 8.76
N THR A 13 -5.29 22.82 9.58
CA THR A 13 -5.78 21.47 9.90
C THR A 13 -6.33 20.72 8.67
N TRP A 14 -7.05 21.42 7.79
CA TRP A 14 -7.58 20.87 6.55
C TRP A 14 -6.47 20.64 5.53
N THR A 15 -5.56 21.60 5.39
CA THR A 15 -4.38 21.49 4.51
C THR A 15 -3.55 20.25 4.85
N GLN A 16 -3.30 20.00 6.13
CA GLN A 16 -2.54 18.81 6.55
C GLN A 16 -3.30 17.50 6.31
N ARG A 17 -4.60 17.42 6.63
CA ARG A 17 -5.42 16.23 6.38
C ARG A 17 -5.50 15.86 4.90
N TYR A 18 -5.73 16.85 4.03
CA TYR A 18 -5.79 16.62 2.59
C TYR A 18 -4.42 16.25 2.02
N SER A 19 -3.34 16.86 2.50
CA SER A 19 -1.98 16.52 2.06
C SER A 19 -1.61 15.08 2.43
N ASN A 20 -1.95 14.65 3.65
CA ASN A 20 -1.73 13.27 4.09
C ASN A 20 -2.57 12.29 3.25
N SER A 21 -3.85 12.60 3.01
CA SER A 21 -4.73 11.75 2.20
C SER A 21 -4.25 11.60 0.75
N VAL A 22 -3.80 12.68 0.11
CA VAL A 22 -3.24 12.62 -1.25
C VAL A 22 -1.94 11.84 -1.26
N ASN A 23 -1.08 12.03 -0.26
CA ASN A 23 0.19 11.31 -0.15
C ASN A 23 -0.03 9.80 0.02
N SER A 24 -0.97 9.37 0.86
CA SER A 24 -1.31 7.95 1.01
C SER A 24 -1.82 7.35 -0.31
N VAL A 25 -2.68 8.05 -1.07
CA VAL A 25 -3.17 7.57 -2.37
C VAL A 25 -2.03 7.42 -3.38
N LEU A 26 -1.16 8.44 -3.49
CA LEU A 26 -0.02 8.41 -4.39
C LEU A 26 0.97 7.30 -4.01
N TYR A 27 1.22 7.11 -2.72
CA TYR A 27 2.11 6.07 -2.23
C TYR A 27 1.67 4.68 -2.71
N PHE A 28 0.40 4.33 -2.52
CA PHE A 28 -0.13 3.03 -2.94
C PHE A 28 -0.21 2.86 -4.46
N ALA A 29 -0.49 3.93 -5.20
CA ALA A 29 -0.57 3.89 -6.66
C ALA A 29 0.79 3.60 -7.33
N PHE A 30 1.89 3.99 -6.69
CA PHE A 30 3.25 3.81 -7.21
C PHE A 30 4.05 2.71 -6.50
N LEU A 31 3.42 1.86 -5.70
CA LEU A 31 4.10 0.65 -5.21
C LEU A 31 4.52 -0.25 -6.38
N PRO A 32 5.69 -0.91 -6.30
CA PRO A 32 6.67 -0.89 -5.20
C PRO A 32 7.76 0.20 -5.35
N TYR A 33 7.68 1.11 -6.32
CA TYR A 33 8.74 2.10 -6.61
C TYR A 33 9.13 2.95 -5.38
N ARG A 34 8.15 3.36 -4.59
CA ARG A 34 8.33 4.15 -3.35
C ARG A 34 9.08 3.40 -2.24
N LEU A 35 9.27 2.09 -2.35
CA LEU A 35 10.08 1.34 -1.40
C LEU A 35 11.58 1.64 -1.53
N ASN A 36 12.01 2.42 -2.52
CA ASN A 36 13.40 2.86 -2.65
C ASN A 36 13.69 4.23 -2.02
N ASP A 37 12.70 4.84 -1.36
CA ASP A 37 12.88 6.11 -0.67
C ASP A 37 13.94 5.99 0.45
N PRO A 38 14.75 7.03 0.72
CA PRO A 38 15.86 6.96 1.69
C PRO A 38 15.46 6.60 3.13
N ALA A 39 14.22 6.88 3.52
CA ALA A 39 13.69 6.57 4.85
C ALA A 39 13.26 5.11 5.02
N VAL A 40 13.20 4.33 3.94
CA VAL A 40 12.74 2.94 3.95
C VAL A 40 13.84 2.00 4.46
N ILE A 41 13.52 1.20 5.47
CA ILE A 41 14.34 0.11 5.99
C ILE A 41 13.66 -1.21 5.59
N LYS A 42 14.40 -2.12 4.94
CA LYS A 42 13.87 -3.41 4.44
C LYS A 42 14.52 -4.57 5.18
N THR A 43 13.70 -5.54 5.58
CA THR A 43 14.15 -6.82 6.14
C THR A 43 13.53 -7.94 5.29
N TYR A 44 14.35 -8.89 4.84
CA TYR A 44 13.87 -10.05 4.09
C TYR A 44 13.55 -11.21 5.04
N ASN A 45 12.32 -11.69 5.00
CA ASN A 45 11.80 -12.70 5.95
C ASN A 45 11.67 -14.10 5.32
N GLY A 46 12.24 -14.30 4.12
CA GLY A 46 12.24 -15.57 3.40
C GLY A 46 11.03 -15.77 2.51
N LEU A 47 10.85 -17.01 2.05
CA LEU A 47 9.70 -17.40 1.23
C LEU A 47 8.47 -17.71 2.10
N ARG A 48 7.30 -17.41 1.55
CA ARG A 48 5.98 -17.79 2.06
C ARG A 48 5.17 -18.41 0.93
N GLU A 49 4.28 -19.33 1.27
CA GLU A 49 3.42 -19.98 0.27
C GLU A 49 1.95 -19.68 0.54
N ILE A 50 1.23 -19.33 -0.53
CA ILE A 50 -0.23 -19.22 -0.54
C ILE A 50 -0.79 -19.78 -1.86
N ASN A 51 -1.82 -20.62 -1.75
CA ASN A 51 -2.51 -21.22 -2.91
C ASN A 51 -1.56 -21.88 -3.92
N GLY A 52 -0.50 -22.55 -3.44
CA GLY A 52 0.49 -23.22 -4.28
C GLY A 52 1.47 -22.28 -5.02
N LYS A 53 1.53 -21.01 -4.63
CA LYS A 53 2.49 -20.03 -5.13
C LYS A 53 3.41 -19.52 -4.01
N SER A 54 4.69 -19.40 -4.33
CA SER A 54 5.72 -18.88 -3.45
C SER A 54 5.89 -17.37 -3.62
N TYR A 55 6.16 -16.70 -2.50
CA TYR A 55 6.36 -15.26 -2.42
C TYR A 55 7.55 -14.89 -1.53
N HIS A 56 8.36 -13.95 -1.98
CA HIS A 56 9.35 -13.28 -1.14
C HIS A 56 8.67 -12.31 -0.18
N GLU A 57 8.77 -12.58 1.13
CA GLU A 57 8.28 -11.68 2.17
C GLU A 57 9.35 -10.64 2.50
N VAL A 58 9.00 -9.36 2.35
CA VAL A 58 9.83 -8.22 2.71
C VAL A 58 9.08 -7.36 3.71
N GLU A 59 9.65 -7.24 4.90
CA GLU A 59 9.18 -6.31 5.92
C GLU A 59 9.79 -4.93 5.69
N VAL A 60 8.97 -3.89 5.89
CA VAL A 60 9.35 -2.51 5.68
C VAL A 60 8.93 -1.67 6.87
N GLN A 61 9.89 -0.89 7.34
CA GLN A 61 9.73 0.13 8.37
C GLN A 61 10.27 1.46 7.86
N PHE A 62 9.87 2.56 8.49
CA PHE A 62 10.32 3.90 8.13
C PHE A 62 11.14 4.53 9.26
N ARG A 63 12.20 5.24 8.88
CA ARG A 63 12.92 6.11 9.82
C ARG A 63 12.01 7.24 10.30
N LYS A 64 12.12 7.60 11.59
CA LYS A 64 11.43 8.77 12.15
C LYS A 64 11.73 10.06 11.38
N GLU A 65 12.96 10.22 10.92
CA GLU A 65 13.37 11.30 10.01
C GLU A 65 13.00 10.94 8.57
N GLY A 66 12.05 11.69 7.99
CA GLY A 66 11.58 11.48 6.62
C GLY A 66 10.44 10.47 6.46
N GLY A 67 10.07 9.74 7.52
CA GLY A 67 8.93 8.79 7.52
C GLY A 67 7.54 9.42 7.70
N GLY A 68 7.48 10.72 8.03
CA GLY A 68 6.19 11.42 8.22
C GLY A 68 5.45 10.99 9.50
N VAL A 69 4.13 11.22 9.53
CA VAL A 69 3.27 10.92 10.70
C VAL A 69 3.12 9.41 10.92
N ASP A 70 3.23 8.62 9.86
CA ASP A 70 2.98 7.17 9.84
C ASP A 70 4.23 6.33 10.14
N HIS A 71 5.25 6.91 10.78
CA HIS A 71 6.51 6.22 11.11
C HIS A 71 6.35 4.99 12.02
N ASP A 72 5.22 4.87 12.71
CA ASP A 72 4.91 3.73 13.59
C ASP A 72 4.26 2.55 12.84
N ASP A 73 3.85 2.75 11.58
CA ASP A 73 3.20 1.70 10.78
C ASP A 73 4.26 0.72 10.22
N ASN A 74 4.03 -0.57 10.45
CA ASN A 74 4.86 -1.66 9.93
C ASN A 74 4.17 -2.28 8.72
N PHE A 75 4.97 -2.61 7.70
CA PHE A 75 4.46 -3.16 6.45
C PHE A 75 5.10 -4.52 6.15
N LEU A 76 4.30 -5.44 5.61
CA LEU A 76 4.76 -6.67 4.99
C LEU A 76 4.36 -6.67 3.52
N TYR A 77 5.30 -6.97 2.63
CA TYR A 77 5.10 -7.06 1.19
C TYR A 77 5.45 -8.47 0.72
N TRP A 78 4.61 -9.05 -0.15
CA TRP A 78 4.83 -10.37 -0.74
C TRP A 78 4.93 -10.24 -2.26
N PHE A 79 6.15 -10.44 -2.76
CA PHE A 79 6.49 -10.41 -4.17
C PHE A 79 6.52 -11.83 -4.74
N ASP A 80 5.84 -12.07 -5.86
CA ASP A 80 5.83 -13.39 -6.51
C ASP A 80 7.26 -13.85 -6.80
N GLU A 81 7.59 -15.10 -6.45
CA GLU A 81 8.95 -15.66 -6.59
C GLU A 81 9.47 -15.63 -8.02
N ASN A 82 8.59 -15.80 -9.02
CA ASN A 82 9.01 -16.00 -10.40
C ASN A 82 9.10 -14.70 -11.19
N ASN A 83 8.16 -13.79 -11.00
CA ASN A 83 8.04 -12.56 -11.79
C ASN A 83 8.22 -11.28 -10.97
N PHE A 84 8.44 -11.40 -9.65
CA PHE A 84 8.68 -10.30 -8.72
C PHE A 84 7.58 -9.23 -8.67
N THR A 85 6.37 -9.56 -9.12
CA THR A 85 5.24 -8.63 -8.98
C THR A 85 4.75 -8.59 -7.55
N LEU A 86 4.39 -7.39 -7.07
CA LEU A 86 3.77 -7.22 -5.76
C LEU A 86 2.32 -7.69 -5.82
N ASP A 87 2.03 -8.88 -5.28
CA ASP A 87 0.69 -9.46 -5.31
C ASP A 87 -0.07 -9.24 -4.01
N TYR A 88 0.64 -9.17 -2.88
CA TYR A 88 0.01 -8.91 -1.59
C TYR A 88 0.83 -7.94 -0.76
N PHE A 89 0.16 -7.18 0.09
CA PHE A 89 0.82 -6.47 1.18
C PHE A 89 -0.12 -6.27 2.36
N ALA A 90 0.45 -6.05 3.53
CA ALA A 90 -0.28 -5.77 4.75
C ALA A 90 0.40 -4.68 5.54
N TYR A 91 -0.37 -4.02 6.39
CA TYR A 91 0.13 -3.01 7.30
C TYR A 91 -0.71 -2.94 8.56
N ASP A 92 -0.06 -2.62 9.68
CA ASP A 92 -0.76 -2.18 10.87
C ASP A 92 -0.95 -0.65 10.86
N TYR A 93 -1.93 -0.20 11.62
CA TYR A 93 -2.22 1.23 11.78
C TYR A 93 -2.79 1.48 13.17
N ILE A 94 -2.60 2.71 13.67
CA ILE A 94 -3.14 3.16 14.95
C ILE A 94 -4.02 4.39 14.69
N THR A 95 -5.32 4.17 14.49
CA THR A 95 -6.30 5.27 14.35
C THR A 95 -7.38 5.10 15.42
N GLY A 96 -7.06 5.49 16.66
CA GLY A 96 -7.89 5.23 17.83
C GLY A 96 -7.78 3.78 18.31
N ASP A 97 -8.16 2.83 17.47
CA ASP A 97 -7.94 1.40 17.67
C ASP A 97 -6.77 0.90 16.80
N LYS A 98 -5.96 -0.03 17.33
CA LYS A 98 -4.97 -0.77 16.54
C LYS A 98 -5.67 -1.76 15.61
N GLY A 99 -5.25 -1.82 14.36
CA GLY A 99 -5.78 -2.79 13.41
C GLY A 99 -4.79 -3.15 12.32
N VAL A 100 -5.15 -4.16 11.52
CA VAL A 100 -4.38 -4.63 10.37
C VAL A 100 -5.24 -4.55 9.10
N ARG A 101 -4.61 -4.21 7.98
CA ARG A 101 -5.17 -4.37 6.64
C ARG A 101 -4.32 -5.32 5.83
N PHE A 102 -4.98 -6.09 4.99
CA PHE A 102 -4.35 -6.96 4.00
C PHE A 102 -4.90 -6.60 2.63
N ARG A 103 -4.03 -6.43 1.65
CA ARG A 103 -4.40 -6.08 0.29
C ARG A 103 -3.92 -7.13 -0.68
N GLN A 104 -4.80 -7.52 -1.58
CA GLN A 104 -4.53 -8.40 -2.70
C GLN A 104 -4.60 -7.59 -3.99
N ALA A 105 -3.55 -7.65 -4.79
CA ALA A 105 -3.51 -7.04 -6.11
C ALA A 105 -4.49 -7.75 -7.06
N ILE A 106 -5.23 -6.94 -7.83
CA ILE A 106 -6.14 -7.39 -8.88
C ILE A 106 -6.00 -6.47 -10.11
N ASN A 107 -6.53 -6.91 -11.26
CA ASN A 107 -6.60 -6.10 -12.48
C ASN A 107 -5.26 -5.44 -12.90
N ARG A 108 -4.15 -6.17 -12.75
CA ARG A 108 -2.82 -5.67 -13.14
C ARG A 108 -2.75 -5.45 -14.65
N ARG A 109 -2.34 -4.26 -15.06
CA ARG A 109 -2.25 -3.83 -16.45
C ARG A 109 -1.05 -2.92 -16.67
N LYS A 110 -0.59 -2.83 -17.92
CA LYS A 110 0.46 -1.87 -18.32
C LYS A 110 -0.17 -0.67 -19.01
N VAL A 111 0.16 0.54 -18.55
CA VAL A 111 -0.24 1.81 -19.19
C VAL A 111 1.03 2.56 -19.57
N ASN A 112 1.32 2.60 -20.87
CA ASN A 112 2.51 3.25 -21.44
C ASN A 112 3.84 2.87 -20.77
N GLY A 113 3.99 1.58 -20.41
CA GLY A 113 5.18 1.03 -19.77
C GLY A 113 5.13 1.00 -18.23
N LEU A 114 4.21 1.73 -17.60
CA LEU A 114 3.99 1.68 -16.16
C LEU A 114 3.04 0.53 -15.78
N THR A 115 3.43 -0.26 -14.78
CA THR A 115 2.52 -1.24 -14.17
C THR A 115 1.53 -0.52 -13.27
N VAL A 116 0.25 -0.77 -13.49
CA VAL A 116 -0.87 -0.27 -12.69
C VAL A 116 -1.66 -1.47 -12.22
N GLN A 117 -2.08 -1.48 -10.96
CA GLN A 117 -2.89 -2.54 -10.40
C GLN A 117 -3.86 -1.99 -9.37
N ASP A 118 -4.99 -2.65 -9.27
CA ASP A 118 -6.06 -2.35 -8.33
C ASP A 118 -5.90 -3.28 -7.11
N TYR A 119 -6.66 -3.05 -6.05
CA TYR A 119 -6.55 -3.86 -4.83
C TYR A 119 -7.91 -4.19 -4.22
N ILE A 120 -8.05 -5.43 -3.75
CA ILE A 120 -9.06 -5.77 -2.75
C ILE A 120 -8.45 -5.50 -1.38
N ASN A 121 -9.17 -4.81 -0.52
CA ASN A 121 -8.75 -4.44 0.83
C ASN A 121 -9.55 -5.26 1.85
N TYR A 122 -8.85 -6.02 2.66
CA TYR A 122 -9.40 -6.92 3.66
C TYR A 122 -9.08 -6.45 5.07
N LYS A 123 -9.91 -6.90 6.01
CA LYS A 123 -9.63 -6.83 7.45
C LYS A 123 -9.79 -8.22 8.08
N PRO A 124 -9.07 -8.53 9.16
CA PRO A 124 -9.27 -9.79 9.86
C PRO A 124 -10.64 -9.83 10.52
N ILE A 125 -11.26 -11.02 10.53
CA ILE A 125 -12.51 -11.27 11.27
C ILE A 125 -12.21 -11.26 12.77
N ASN A 126 -11.10 -11.88 13.18
CA ASN A 126 -10.59 -11.83 14.55
C ASN A 126 -9.74 -10.56 14.76
N LYS A 127 -10.17 -9.68 15.66
CA LYS A 127 -9.44 -8.44 15.97
C LYS A 127 -8.06 -8.66 16.61
N SER A 128 -7.81 -9.85 17.16
CA SER A 128 -6.51 -10.22 17.74
C SER A 128 -5.48 -10.67 16.70
N THR A 129 -5.85 -10.81 15.42
CA THR A 129 -4.90 -11.11 14.35
C THR A 129 -3.96 -9.92 14.16
N ASP A 130 -2.67 -10.15 14.38
CA ASP A 130 -1.61 -9.17 14.17
C ASP A 130 -1.07 -9.18 12.72
N LEU A 131 -0.10 -8.30 12.46
CA LEU A 131 0.48 -8.13 11.14
C LEU A 131 1.19 -9.40 10.65
N HIS A 132 1.95 -10.09 11.48
CA HIS A 132 2.70 -11.29 11.06
C HIS A 132 1.80 -12.51 10.89
N GLY A 133 0.67 -12.58 11.60
CA GLY A 133 -0.33 -13.65 11.45
C GLY A 133 -1.30 -13.44 10.28
N ILE A 134 -1.33 -12.26 9.65
CA ILE A 134 -2.37 -11.89 8.68
C ILE A 134 -2.31 -12.73 7.39
N PHE A 135 -1.10 -13.12 6.95
CA PHE A 135 -0.91 -13.91 5.73
C PHE A 135 -1.51 -15.31 5.90
N GLU A 136 -1.29 -15.93 7.06
CA GLU A 136 -1.88 -17.22 7.40
C GLU A 136 -3.40 -17.13 7.64
N ALA A 137 -3.88 -16.03 8.21
CA ALA A 137 -5.32 -15.79 8.33
C ALA A 137 -6.00 -15.67 6.95
N TYR A 138 -5.35 -15.03 5.99
CA TYR A 138 -5.85 -14.97 4.61
C TYR A 138 -5.92 -16.36 3.96
N LYS A 139 -4.90 -17.20 4.14
CA LYS A 139 -4.90 -18.60 3.65
C LYS A 139 -6.07 -19.42 4.20
N ARG A 140 -6.46 -19.17 5.45
CA ARG A 140 -7.58 -19.86 6.11
C ARG A 140 -8.97 -19.26 5.79
N GLY A 141 -9.04 -18.20 4.97
CA GLY A 141 -10.30 -17.52 4.68
C GLY A 141 -10.85 -16.72 5.86
N GLU A 142 -9.99 -16.31 6.80
CA GLU A 142 -10.37 -15.61 8.03
C GLU A 142 -10.35 -14.08 7.89
N LEU A 143 -10.26 -13.59 6.66
CA LEU A 143 -10.36 -12.17 6.34
C LEU A 143 -11.68 -11.86 5.65
N LYS A 144 -12.24 -10.68 5.96
CA LYS A 144 -13.43 -10.13 5.31
C LYS A 144 -13.04 -9.00 4.38
N GLU A 145 -13.54 -9.03 3.14
CA GLU A 145 -13.44 -7.90 2.21
C GLU A 145 -14.12 -6.67 2.83
N LEU A 146 -13.38 -5.56 2.90
CA LEU A 146 -13.85 -4.29 3.44
C LEU A 146 -14.18 -3.31 2.32
N SER A 147 -13.31 -3.23 1.32
CA SER A 147 -13.44 -2.32 0.19
C SER A 147 -12.57 -2.78 -0.99
N ARG A 148 -12.74 -2.11 -2.13
CA ARG A 148 -11.86 -2.22 -3.30
C ARG A 148 -11.26 -0.86 -3.62
N ILE A 149 -10.08 -0.86 -4.21
CA ILE A 149 -9.34 0.32 -4.66
C ILE A 149 -9.10 0.11 -6.15
N GLU A 150 -9.82 0.85 -6.98
CA GLU A 150 -9.84 0.68 -8.43
C GLU A 150 -9.32 1.96 -9.09
N LEU A 151 -8.26 1.84 -9.89
CA LEU A 151 -7.65 2.99 -10.57
C LEU A 151 -8.29 3.18 -11.95
N GLU A 152 -9.30 4.02 -12.04
CA GLU A 152 -10.00 4.23 -13.31
C GLU A 152 -9.35 5.30 -14.19
N ASN A 153 -9.52 5.18 -15.51
CA ASN A 153 -9.11 6.18 -16.50
C ASN A 153 -7.62 6.60 -16.43
N VAL A 154 -6.74 5.68 -16.04
CA VAL A 154 -5.30 5.96 -15.90
C VAL A 154 -4.69 6.28 -17.26
N ARG A 155 -4.08 7.46 -17.36
CA ARG A 155 -3.37 7.93 -18.56
C ARG A 155 -1.94 8.28 -18.17
N VAL A 156 -0.98 7.70 -18.89
CA VAL A 156 0.45 7.96 -18.70
C VAL A 156 0.98 8.53 -20.00
N ASN A 157 1.44 9.77 -19.96
CA ASN A 157 2.08 10.44 -21.10
C ASN A 157 3.57 10.55 -20.82
N LYS A 158 4.39 10.25 -21.83
CA LYS A 158 5.80 10.62 -21.76
C LYS A 158 5.86 12.15 -21.79
N LEU A 159 6.59 12.74 -20.85
CA LEU A 159 6.96 14.14 -20.99
C LEU A 159 7.93 14.25 -22.17
N ALA A 160 7.76 15.27 -23.00
CA ALA A 160 8.74 15.55 -24.04
C ALA A 160 10.11 15.72 -23.37
N SER A 161 11.11 15.02 -23.87
CA SER A 161 12.50 15.27 -23.47
C SER A 161 12.86 16.69 -23.91
N GLU A 162 13.29 17.52 -22.95
CA GLU A 162 13.99 18.78 -23.23
C GLU A 162 15.32 18.54 -23.96
#